data_AF-M3YIL9-F1
#
_entry.id   AF-M3YIL9-F1
#
_cell.length_a   1.000
_cell.length_b   1.000
_cell.length_c   1.000
_cell.angle_alpha   90.00
_cell.angle_beta   90.00
_cell.angle_gamma   90.00
#
_symmetry.space_group_name_H-M   'P 1'
#
loop_
_entity.id
_entity.type
_entity.pdbx_description
1 polymer ?
#
loop_
_entity_poly.entity_id
_entity_poly.type
_entity_poly.pdbx_seq_one_letter_code
_entity_poly.pdbx_strand_id
1 'polypeptide(L)'
;MALHLGRLSAGSCWRVSRAGRRGLCAWPGRCAAARICRPPGAPGTEQCRGLGHKSTAGGGPRLGTGLTTALAGLAGLAGLAAAAFGLVERVEMVPKSTGARSPSSGRPEEDDDELTRRCSCFMAPPVTDLRELRGRPSDMKTKMELLILETQAQVCQALAQVDGGARFSVDRWERKEGGGGISCVLQDGHVFEKAGVSISVVHGNLSEEAAKQMRSRGKILKTKDGKLPFSAMGVSSVIHPKNPHAPTIHFNYRYFEIEEADGNKQWWFGGGCDLTPTYLNQEDAIHFHRTLKEACDKHGPDLYPKFKKWCDDYFFIVHRGERRGIGGIFFDDLDSPSKEEVFRFVQSCAQAVVPSYIPLVKKHHDDSFTPQEKLWQQLRRGRYVEFNLLYDRGTKFGLFTPGSRIESILMSLPLTARWEYMHSPPENSKEAEILEVLRHPRDWVR
;
A
#
# COMPACT_ATOMS: atom_id res chain seq x y z
N MET A 1 43.02 -11.71 -6.86
CA MET A 1 43.25 -13.11 -7.25
C MET A 1 41.90 -13.77 -7.44
N ALA A 2 41.59 -14.12 -8.69
CA ALA A 2 40.44 -14.91 -9.05
C ALA A 2 40.60 -16.34 -8.50
N LEU A 3 39.48 -17.01 -8.17
CA LEU A 3 39.33 -18.44 -8.42
C LEU A 3 37.86 -18.84 -8.35
N HIS A 4 37.49 -19.61 -9.38
CA HIS A 4 36.18 -20.15 -9.70
C HIS A 4 35.55 -21.01 -8.61
N LEU A 5 34.24 -20.86 -8.43
CA LEU A 5 33.37 -21.87 -7.84
C LEU A 5 32.73 -22.69 -8.96
N GLY A 6 33.11 -23.97 -9.01
CA GLY A 6 32.53 -24.98 -9.88
C GLY A 6 31.12 -25.39 -9.44
N ARG A 7 30.28 -25.62 -10.45
CA ARG A 7 28.96 -26.24 -10.33
C ARG A 7 29.09 -27.71 -9.92
N LEU A 8 28.24 -28.16 -9.00
CA LEU A 8 27.83 -29.56 -8.92
C LEU A 8 26.31 -29.66 -8.81
N SER A 9 25.77 -30.51 -9.68
CA SER A 9 24.38 -30.86 -9.91
C SER A 9 23.96 -32.11 -9.11
N ALA A 10 22.63 -32.32 -9.07
CA ALA A 10 21.91 -33.53 -8.64
C ALA A 10 21.94 -33.78 -7.11
N GLY A 11 20.88 -34.25 -6.46
CA GLY A 11 19.62 -34.82 -6.89
C GLY A 11 19.14 -35.75 -5.77
N SER A 12 17.84 -35.70 -5.49
CA SER A 12 16.99 -36.78 -4.96
C SER A 12 17.29 -37.42 -3.59
N CYS A 13 16.34 -37.16 -2.68
CA CYS A 13 15.53 -38.15 -1.96
C CYS A 13 16.24 -39.19 -1.07
N TRP A 14 16.17 -39.00 0.25
CA TRP A 14 16.03 -40.11 1.20
C TRP A 14 15.05 -39.74 2.33
N ARG A 15 14.05 -40.60 2.49
CA ARG A 15 13.08 -40.66 3.58
C ARG A 15 13.50 -41.81 4.47
N VAL A 16 13.87 -41.60 5.74
CA VAL A 16 13.80 -42.63 6.80
C VAL A 16 13.52 -42.01 8.18
N SER A 17 12.29 -42.24 8.62
CA SER A 17 11.83 -42.79 9.91
C SER A 17 12.54 -42.52 11.25
N ARG A 18 11.68 -42.09 12.19
CA ARG A 18 11.70 -42.15 13.66
C ARG A 18 12.48 -43.34 14.28
N ALA A 19 13.17 -43.09 15.39
CA ALA A 19 12.77 -43.46 16.76
C ALA A 19 13.96 -43.43 17.74
N GLY A 20 13.69 -43.16 19.02
CA GLY A 20 14.50 -43.72 20.12
C GLY A 20 14.99 -42.74 21.18
N ARG A 21 14.35 -42.77 22.35
CA ARG A 21 14.66 -42.05 23.60
C ARG A 21 15.86 -42.64 24.37
N ARG A 22 16.23 -41.91 25.43
CA ARG A 22 17.04 -42.23 26.65
C ARG A 22 18.47 -41.70 26.53
N GLY A 23 19.06 -41.02 27.51
CA GLY A 23 18.67 -40.66 28.88
C GLY A 23 19.89 -40.03 29.58
N LEU A 24 19.61 -39.05 30.44
CA LEU A 24 20.33 -38.59 31.65
C LEU A 24 21.83 -38.91 31.82
N CYS A 25 22.65 -37.87 32.03
CA CYS A 25 23.42 -37.71 33.27
C CYS A 25 24.02 -36.30 33.40
N ALA A 26 23.91 -35.75 34.60
CA ALA A 26 24.47 -34.49 35.04
C ALA A 26 25.91 -34.67 35.57
N TRP A 27 26.70 -33.59 35.64
CA TRP A 27 27.37 -33.11 36.87
C TRP A 27 28.14 -31.78 36.65
N PRO A 28 28.46 -31.02 37.73
CA PRO A 28 28.47 -29.55 37.75
C PRO A 28 29.87 -28.91 37.93
N GLY A 29 29.96 -27.58 37.81
CA GLY A 29 31.20 -26.83 38.03
C GLY A 29 31.04 -25.34 38.39
N ARG A 30 30.83 -25.09 39.69
CA ARG A 30 31.31 -24.00 40.56
C ARG A 30 31.32 -22.50 40.14
N CYS A 31 30.66 -21.75 41.02
CA CYS A 31 30.85 -20.39 41.54
C CYS A 31 32.17 -19.64 41.30
N ALA A 32 32.04 -18.33 41.07
CA ALA A 32 32.82 -17.30 41.78
C ALA A 32 31.99 -16.02 41.97
N ALA A 33 31.88 -15.58 43.21
CA ALA A 33 31.28 -14.31 43.62
C ALA A 33 32.37 -13.25 43.78
N ALA A 34 32.07 -11.99 43.46
CA ALA A 34 32.83 -10.84 43.94
C ALA A 34 31.89 -9.67 44.27
N ARG A 35 32.15 -9.05 45.41
CA ARG A 35 31.30 -8.09 46.12
C ARG A 35 31.45 -6.64 45.64
N ILE A 36 30.32 -5.95 45.74
CA ILE A 36 30.03 -4.53 45.98
C ILE A 36 31.19 -3.67 46.54
N CYS A 37 31.35 -2.46 45.99
CA CYS A 37 31.58 -1.20 46.73
C CYS A 37 31.09 0.02 45.90
N ARG A 38 30.49 1.00 46.57
CA ARG A 38 29.94 2.28 46.06
C ARG A 38 30.42 3.41 47.02
N PRO A 39 30.15 4.71 46.74
CA PRO A 39 31.06 5.77 46.26
C PRO A 39 31.46 6.78 47.38
N PRO A 40 31.97 8.00 47.08
CA PRO A 40 31.05 9.14 46.84
C PRO A 40 31.58 10.34 45.99
N GLY A 41 30.63 11.17 45.50
CA GLY A 41 30.70 12.64 45.65
C GLY A 41 31.19 13.50 44.49
N ALA A 42 30.26 14.23 43.85
CA ALA A 42 30.52 15.52 43.18
C ALA A 42 30.48 16.66 44.21
N PRO A 43 31.15 17.80 43.96
CA PRO A 43 30.39 19.00 43.56
C PRO A 43 31.17 19.96 42.61
N GLY A 44 30.47 20.94 42.02
CA GLY A 44 31.12 22.18 41.57
C GLY A 44 30.60 22.76 40.25
N THR A 45 29.69 23.71 40.36
CA THR A 45 29.33 24.72 39.36
C THR A 45 30.51 25.63 39.00
N GLU A 46 30.82 25.79 37.71
CA GLU A 46 31.52 26.99 37.22
C GLU A 46 30.80 27.58 35.99
N GLN A 47 30.26 28.78 36.19
CA GLN A 47 30.03 29.77 35.14
C GLN A 47 31.36 30.42 34.79
N CYS A 48 31.68 30.53 33.50
CA CYS A 48 32.54 31.62 33.03
C CYS A 48 32.13 32.12 31.64
N ARG A 49 32.29 33.44 31.53
CA ARG A 49 31.78 34.35 30.52
C ARG A 49 32.57 34.28 29.20
N GLY A 50 31.83 34.48 28.11
CA GLY A 50 32.06 35.47 27.07
C GLY A 50 33.47 35.73 26.53
N LEU A 51 33.62 35.53 25.23
CA LEU A 51 34.40 36.44 24.37
C LEU A 51 33.57 36.77 23.13
N GLY A 52 33.23 38.05 23.00
CA GLY A 52 32.74 38.62 21.76
C GLY A 52 33.90 39.12 20.90
N HIS A 53 33.65 39.21 19.60
CA HIS A 53 34.34 40.19 18.77
C HIS A 53 33.34 40.86 17.82
N LYS A 54 33.33 42.20 17.93
CA LYS A 54 32.59 43.14 17.10
C LYS A 54 33.51 43.66 15.99
N SER A 55 32.92 43.81 14.82
CA SER A 55 32.96 44.95 13.88
C SER A 55 34.27 45.43 13.23
N THR A 56 34.19 45.61 11.91
CA THR A 56 34.40 46.86 11.12
C THR A 56 33.91 46.54 9.70
N ALA A 57 32.90 47.18 9.09
CA ALA A 57 32.62 48.59 8.75
C ALA A 57 33.43 49.12 7.55
N GLY A 58 32.69 49.62 6.55
CA GLY A 58 33.14 50.45 5.42
C GLY A 58 33.02 49.71 4.07
N GLY A 59 32.31 50.18 3.05
CA GLY A 59 31.60 51.42 2.77
C GLY A 59 31.20 51.35 1.29
N GLY A 60 30.06 51.95 0.91
CA GLY A 60 29.70 52.17 -0.51
C GLY A 60 30.65 53.18 -1.20
N PRO A 61 30.35 53.72 -2.40
CA PRO A 61 28.98 54.04 -2.83
C PRO A 61 28.65 54.02 -4.36
N ARG A 62 27.33 54.02 -4.63
CA ARG A 62 26.57 54.88 -5.57
C ARG A 62 26.51 54.67 -7.10
N LEU A 63 25.32 55.11 -7.58
CA LEU A 63 24.80 55.46 -8.91
C LEU A 63 24.28 54.31 -9.78
N GLY A 64 23.08 54.37 -10.37
CA GLY A 64 22.03 55.40 -10.40
C GLY A 64 21.01 55.07 -11.51
N THR A 65 19.78 55.59 -11.35
CA THR A 65 18.78 55.96 -12.41
C THR A 65 18.41 54.89 -13.45
N GLY A 66 17.16 54.43 -13.61
CA GLY A 66 15.91 55.18 -13.71
C GLY A 66 15.44 55.18 -15.17
N LEU A 67 14.29 54.58 -15.49
CA LEU A 67 13.43 55.05 -16.59
C LEU A 67 12.02 54.43 -16.50
N THR A 68 11.04 55.31 -16.34
CA THR A 68 9.62 55.09 -16.64
C THR A 68 9.32 55.87 -17.91
N THR A 69 8.60 55.27 -18.87
CA THR A 69 7.77 56.00 -19.85
C THR A 69 6.71 55.07 -20.41
N ALA A 70 5.49 55.62 -20.45
CA ALA A 70 4.25 55.05 -20.97
C ALA A 70 4.10 55.21 -22.49
N LEU A 71 3.09 54.53 -23.07
CA LEU A 71 2.17 54.92 -24.17
C LEU A 71 1.40 53.64 -24.60
N ALA A 72 0.11 53.44 -24.31
CA ALA A 72 -1.10 54.06 -24.87
C ALA A 72 -1.59 53.44 -26.21
N GLY A 73 -2.82 52.89 -26.19
CA GLY A 73 -3.81 53.02 -27.27
C GLY A 73 -4.06 51.83 -28.19
N LEU A 74 -5.20 51.14 -28.02
CA LEU A 74 -6.36 51.27 -28.93
C LEU A 74 -7.57 50.44 -28.43
N ALA A 75 -8.75 51.04 -28.60
CA ALA A 75 -10.06 50.63 -28.10
C ALA A 75 -11.02 50.28 -29.26
N GLY A 76 -12.16 49.67 -28.93
CA GLY A 76 -13.36 49.53 -29.77
C GLY A 76 -13.63 48.06 -30.16
N LEU A 77 -14.82 47.48 -30.00
CA LEU A 77 -16.18 48.01 -29.98
C LEU A 77 -17.14 47.09 -29.19
N ALA A 78 -18.13 47.70 -28.56
CA ALA A 78 -19.30 47.07 -27.94
C ALA A 78 -20.58 47.52 -28.66
N GLY A 79 -21.62 46.67 -28.63
CA GLY A 79 -23.03 47.00 -28.91
C GLY A 79 -23.81 45.78 -29.43
N LEU A 80 -24.77 45.17 -28.71
CA LEU A 80 -26.14 45.56 -28.27
C LEU A 80 -27.25 45.24 -29.30
N ALA A 81 -28.20 44.34 -28.92
CA ALA A 81 -29.67 44.33 -29.18
C ALA A 81 -30.20 42.90 -28.92
N ALA A 82 -31.11 42.60 -27.96
CA ALA A 82 -32.52 43.00 -27.76
C ALA A 82 -33.55 42.17 -28.57
N ALA A 83 -34.66 41.84 -27.90
CA ALA A 83 -35.60 40.74 -28.13
C ALA A 83 -36.64 40.92 -29.25
N ALA A 84 -37.29 39.82 -29.67
CA ALA A 84 -38.64 39.83 -30.26
C ALA A 84 -39.37 38.46 -30.12
N PHE A 85 -40.63 38.54 -29.68
CA PHE A 85 -41.68 37.51 -29.65
C PHE A 85 -42.32 37.31 -31.04
N GLY A 86 -42.98 36.15 -31.29
CA GLY A 86 -44.19 36.12 -32.13
C GLY A 86 -44.44 34.92 -33.04
N LEU A 87 -45.40 34.08 -32.61
CA LEU A 87 -46.46 33.37 -33.34
C LEU A 87 -46.20 32.35 -34.49
N VAL A 88 -46.66 31.11 -34.19
CA VAL A 88 -47.69 30.31 -34.88
C VAL A 88 -47.46 29.91 -36.35
N GLU A 89 -47.37 28.60 -36.58
CA GLU A 89 -48.31 27.92 -37.47
C GLU A 89 -48.63 26.49 -36.99
N ARG A 90 -49.92 26.18 -37.02
CA ARG A 90 -50.58 24.98 -36.53
C ARG A 90 -50.99 24.21 -37.78
N VAL A 91 -50.53 22.98 -37.97
CA VAL A 91 -51.08 22.09 -39.01
C VAL A 91 -51.50 20.77 -38.38
N GLU A 92 -52.68 20.35 -38.79
CA GLU A 92 -53.57 19.36 -38.20
C GLU A 92 -53.04 17.92 -38.21
N MET A 93 -53.46 17.15 -37.21
CA MET A 93 -53.39 15.69 -37.18
C MET A 93 -54.64 15.08 -37.83
N VAL A 94 -54.45 14.09 -38.71
CA VAL A 94 -55.38 12.96 -38.91
C VAL A 94 -54.55 11.68 -39.18
N PRO A 95 -54.91 10.50 -38.61
CA PRO A 95 -53.98 9.41 -38.37
C PRO A 95 -54.09 8.28 -39.41
N LYS A 96 -53.03 7.48 -39.58
CA LYS A 96 -53.16 6.13 -40.16
C LYS A 96 -52.07 5.14 -39.71
N SER A 97 -52.59 4.01 -39.22
CA SER A 97 -52.09 2.63 -39.22
C SER A 97 -50.76 2.29 -38.54
N THR A 98 -50.90 1.70 -37.36
CA THR A 98 -50.30 0.42 -36.92
C THR A 98 -49.16 -0.14 -37.78
N GLY A 99 -47.93 0.09 -37.33
CA GLY A 99 -46.75 -0.69 -37.67
C GLY A 99 -46.13 -1.22 -36.37
N ALA A 100 -45.92 -2.54 -36.30
CA ALA A 100 -45.41 -3.24 -35.14
C ALA A 100 -44.07 -2.66 -34.66
N ARG A 101 -44.00 -2.22 -33.39
CA ARG A 101 -42.74 -1.95 -32.70
C ARG A 101 -42.18 -3.25 -32.17
N SER A 102 -41.04 -3.66 -32.70
CA SER A 102 -40.10 -4.56 -32.03
C SER A 102 -39.66 -3.91 -30.70
N PRO A 103 -39.52 -4.65 -29.59
CA PRO A 103 -39.05 -4.07 -28.35
C PRO A 103 -37.56 -3.76 -28.47
N SER A 104 -37.21 -2.49 -28.59
CA SER A 104 -35.85 -2.02 -28.27
C SER A 104 -35.68 -2.14 -26.76
N SER A 105 -34.84 -3.07 -26.33
CA SER A 105 -34.45 -3.24 -24.93
C SER A 105 -33.84 -1.95 -24.39
N GLY A 106 -34.56 -1.28 -23.50
CA GLY A 106 -34.03 -0.17 -22.69
C GLY A 106 -32.93 -0.66 -21.75
N ARG A 107 -31.84 0.12 -21.65
CA ARG A 107 -30.71 -0.03 -20.69
C ARG A 107 -29.54 0.99 -20.78
N PRO A 108 -29.53 2.10 -21.56
CA PRO A 108 -28.41 3.05 -21.46
C PRO A 108 -28.47 4.00 -20.24
N GLU A 109 -29.66 4.47 -19.85
CA GLU A 109 -29.78 5.57 -18.86
C GLU A 109 -29.58 5.12 -17.40
N GLU A 110 -30.00 3.90 -17.03
CA GLU A 110 -29.86 3.38 -15.66
C GLU A 110 -28.40 3.03 -15.30
N ASP A 111 -27.66 2.44 -16.24
CA ASP A 111 -26.24 2.12 -16.06
C ASP A 111 -25.37 3.40 -15.99
N ASP A 112 -25.79 4.48 -16.66
CA ASP A 112 -25.09 5.77 -16.65
C ASP A 112 -25.23 6.50 -15.30
N ASP A 113 -26.39 6.35 -14.64
CA ASP A 113 -26.63 6.86 -13.29
C ASP A 113 -25.81 6.07 -12.24
N GLU A 114 -25.72 4.75 -12.36
CA GLU A 114 -24.98 3.92 -11.39
C GLU A 114 -23.48 4.23 -11.39
N LEU A 115 -22.82 4.28 -12.55
CA LEU A 115 -21.39 4.57 -12.62
C LEU A 115 -21.09 5.99 -12.14
N THR A 116 -21.94 6.96 -12.51
CA THR A 116 -21.79 8.35 -12.07
C THR A 116 -21.91 8.45 -10.54
N ARG A 117 -22.91 7.77 -9.95
CA ARG A 117 -23.08 7.69 -8.51
C ARG A 117 -21.86 7.06 -7.82
N ARG A 118 -21.32 5.95 -8.34
CA ARG A 118 -20.11 5.31 -7.80
C ARG A 118 -18.91 6.27 -7.84
N CYS A 119 -18.71 6.96 -8.96
CA CYS A 119 -17.60 7.91 -9.13
C CYS A 119 -17.68 9.10 -8.18
N SER A 120 -18.88 9.54 -7.80
CA SER A 120 -19.07 10.63 -6.83
C SER A 120 -18.52 10.32 -5.44
N CYS A 121 -18.36 9.02 -5.10
CA CYS A 121 -17.83 8.58 -3.82
C CYS A 121 -16.30 8.41 -3.81
N PHE A 122 -15.62 8.50 -4.96
CA PHE A 122 -14.17 8.27 -5.05
C PHE A 122 -13.37 9.48 -4.54
N MET A 123 -12.09 9.24 -4.21
CA MET A 123 -11.19 10.30 -3.75
C MET A 123 -10.84 11.30 -4.88
N ALA A 124 -10.83 10.83 -6.13
CA ALA A 124 -10.70 11.64 -7.35
C ALA A 124 -11.31 10.86 -8.53
N PRO A 125 -11.51 11.51 -9.71
CA PRO A 125 -11.98 10.80 -10.90
C PRO A 125 -11.07 9.63 -11.30
N PRO A 126 -11.60 8.57 -11.94
CA PRO A 126 -10.80 7.43 -12.39
C PRO A 126 -9.58 7.80 -13.23
N VAL A 127 -8.62 6.88 -13.30
CA VAL A 127 -7.40 7.08 -14.10
C VAL A 127 -7.73 6.90 -15.57
N THR A 128 -8.44 5.83 -15.90
CA THR A 128 -8.98 5.57 -17.24
C THR A 128 -10.15 6.52 -17.54
N ASP A 129 -10.27 6.95 -18.79
CA ASP A 129 -11.37 7.82 -19.22
C ASP A 129 -12.74 7.18 -18.94
N LEU A 130 -13.67 7.96 -18.39
CA LEU A 130 -15.00 7.48 -18.03
C LEU A 130 -15.77 6.90 -19.22
N ARG A 131 -15.57 7.41 -20.45
CA ARG A 131 -16.19 6.86 -21.66
C ARG A 131 -15.68 5.47 -21.96
N GLU A 132 -14.39 5.21 -21.72
CA GLU A 132 -13.85 3.87 -21.86
C GLU A 132 -14.42 2.94 -20.81
N LEU A 133 -14.47 3.34 -19.54
CA LEU A 133 -15.07 2.51 -18.49
C LEU A 133 -16.54 2.17 -18.78
N ARG A 134 -17.32 3.14 -19.30
CA ARG A 134 -18.69 2.93 -19.79
C ARG A 134 -18.78 1.99 -20.99
N GLY A 135 -17.84 2.07 -21.93
CA GLY A 135 -17.85 1.27 -23.15
C GLY A 135 -17.52 -0.20 -22.94
N ARG A 136 -16.91 -0.56 -21.80
CA ARG A 136 -16.47 -1.93 -21.47
C ARG A 136 -16.73 -2.27 -20.00
N PRO A 137 -17.99 -2.29 -19.54
CA PRO A 137 -18.35 -2.47 -18.12
C PRO A 137 -18.04 -3.88 -17.60
N SER A 138 -18.06 -4.89 -18.48
CA SER A 138 -17.77 -6.28 -18.15
C SER A 138 -16.28 -6.65 -18.22
N ASP A 139 -15.42 -5.77 -18.77
CA ASP A 139 -13.99 -6.04 -18.86
C ASP A 139 -13.36 -6.02 -17.46
N MET A 140 -12.50 -7.00 -17.19
CA MET A 140 -11.88 -7.14 -15.87
C MET A 140 -11.08 -5.91 -15.43
N LYS A 141 -10.45 -5.20 -16.38
CA LYS A 141 -9.74 -3.94 -16.08
C LYS A 141 -10.70 -2.88 -15.55
N THR A 142 -11.91 -2.78 -16.10
CA THR A 142 -12.95 -1.86 -15.62
C THR A 142 -13.42 -2.25 -14.23
N LYS A 143 -13.74 -3.54 -14.03
CA LYS A 143 -14.21 -4.06 -12.74
C LYS A 143 -13.16 -3.86 -11.64
N MET A 144 -11.89 -4.16 -11.94
CA MET A 144 -10.79 -4.00 -11.01
C MET A 144 -10.45 -2.53 -10.72
N GLU A 145 -10.44 -1.65 -11.72
CA GLU A 145 -10.19 -0.22 -11.50
C GLU A 145 -11.25 0.40 -10.57
N LEU A 146 -12.52 0.07 -10.79
CA LEU A 146 -13.58 0.55 -9.91
C LEU A 146 -13.46 -0.05 -8.50
N LEU A 147 -13.10 -1.32 -8.35
CA LEU A 147 -12.87 -1.95 -7.05
C LEU A 147 -11.75 -1.25 -6.26
N ILE A 148 -10.62 -0.92 -6.89
CA ILE A 148 -9.49 -0.28 -6.20
C ILE A 148 -9.81 1.17 -5.82
N LEU A 149 -10.58 1.89 -6.65
CA LEU A 149 -11.07 3.23 -6.34
C LEU A 149 -12.05 3.23 -5.16
N GLU A 150 -12.99 2.28 -5.15
CA GLU A 150 -13.90 2.05 -4.02
C GLU A 150 -13.15 1.72 -2.74
N THR A 151 -12.18 0.81 -2.82
CA THR A 151 -11.35 0.41 -1.68
C THR A 151 -10.57 1.61 -1.14
N GLN A 152 -9.95 2.41 -2.03
CA GLN A 152 -9.22 3.62 -1.63
C GLN A 152 -10.15 4.59 -0.90
N ALA A 153 -11.32 4.88 -1.47
CA ALA A 153 -12.28 5.81 -0.88
C ALA A 153 -12.79 5.33 0.49
N GLN A 154 -13.21 4.07 0.60
CA GLN A 154 -13.72 3.49 1.84
C GLN A 154 -12.67 3.53 2.96
N VAL A 155 -11.42 3.17 2.64
CA VAL A 155 -10.33 3.21 3.62
C VAL A 155 -10.00 4.66 4.01
N CYS A 156 -9.84 5.58 3.06
CA CYS A 156 -9.57 6.99 3.36
C CYS A 156 -10.68 7.61 4.20
N GLN A 157 -11.94 7.37 3.88
CA GLN A 157 -13.09 7.87 4.65
C GLN A 157 -13.11 7.30 6.06
N ALA A 158 -12.89 6.00 6.23
CA ALA A 158 -12.87 5.38 7.55
C ALA A 158 -11.71 5.89 8.43
N LEU A 159 -10.53 6.09 7.85
CA LEU A 159 -9.39 6.68 8.55
C LEU A 159 -9.65 8.14 8.93
N ALA A 160 -10.15 8.95 7.98
CA ALA A 160 -10.49 10.35 8.25
C ALA A 160 -11.51 10.48 9.38
N GLN A 161 -12.52 9.60 9.44
CA GLN A 161 -13.51 9.60 10.52
C GLN A 161 -12.89 9.30 11.89
N VAL A 162 -11.95 8.34 11.97
CA VAL A 162 -11.26 8.00 13.22
C VAL A 162 -10.30 9.12 13.64
N ASP A 163 -9.68 9.80 12.68
CA ASP A 163 -8.73 10.90 12.93
C ASP A 163 -9.43 12.28 13.03
N GLY A 164 -10.64 12.32 13.58
CA GLY A 164 -11.36 13.57 13.86
C GLY A 164 -11.75 14.42 12.64
N GLY A 165 -11.87 13.82 11.46
CA GLY A 165 -12.17 14.52 10.21
C GLY A 165 -10.95 15.05 9.46
N ALA A 166 -9.75 14.52 9.74
CA ALA A 166 -8.53 14.86 9.02
C ALA A 166 -8.69 14.69 7.51
N ARG A 167 -8.07 15.60 6.75
CA ARG A 167 -8.14 15.59 5.28
C ARG A 167 -6.91 14.92 4.69
N PHE A 168 -7.13 14.02 3.74
CA PHE A 168 -6.06 13.50 2.89
C PHE A 168 -5.66 14.55 1.84
N SER A 169 -4.37 14.71 1.63
CA SER A 169 -3.85 15.30 0.39
C SER A 169 -4.06 14.29 -0.73
N VAL A 170 -4.89 14.63 -1.71
CA VAL A 170 -5.21 13.78 -2.86
C VAL A 170 -4.47 14.31 -4.08
N ASP A 171 -3.57 13.49 -4.62
CA ASP A 171 -2.82 13.82 -5.83
C ASP A 171 -3.12 12.80 -6.93
N ARG A 172 -3.85 13.23 -7.96
CA ARG A 172 -4.09 12.47 -9.20
C ARG A 172 -3.02 12.85 -10.22
N TRP A 173 -2.30 11.86 -10.71
CA TRP A 173 -1.16 12.05 -11.61
C TRP A 173 -1.21 11.08 -12.79
N GLU A 174 -0.49 11.42 -13.85
CA GLU A 174 -0.44 10.67 -15.11
C GLU A 174 1.00 10.36 -15.50
N ARG A 175 1.21 9.29 -16.27
CA ARG A 175 2.52 8.88 -16.79
C ARG A 175 2.61 9.14 -18.27
N LYS A 176 3.74 9.71 -18.70
CA LYS A 176 4.06 9.88 -20.13
C LYS A 176 4.05 8.57 -20.92
N GLU A 177 4.43 7.47 -20.26
CA GLU A 177 4.51 6.13 -20.87
C GLU A 177 3.17 5.40 -20.91
N GLY A 178 2.11 5.98 -20.33
CA GLY A 178 0.77 5.41 -20.27
C GLY A 178 0.28 5.12 -18.85
N GLY A 179 -0.97 5.49 -18.58
CA GLY A 179 -1.62 5.32 -17.28
C GLY A 179 -1.34 6.45 -16.30
N GLY A 180 -1.46 6.16 -15.00
CA GLY A 180 -1.40 7.14 -13.93
C GLY A 180 -1.76 6.52 -12.58
N GLY A 181 -2.17 7.37 -11.64
CA GLY A 181 -2.58 6.94 -10.31
C GLY A 181 -3.19 8.06 -9.47
N ILE A 182 -3.65 7.68 -8.29
CA ILE A 182 -4.16 8.62 -7.27
C ILE A 182 -3.48 8.25 -5.96
N SER A 183 -2.70 9.17 -5.41
CA SER A 183 -2.08 9.02 -4.09
C SER A 183 -2.82 9.87 -3.07
N CYS A 184 -3.43 9.22 -2.09
CA CYS A 184 -4.03 9.88 -0.93
C CYS A 184 -3.06 9.76 0.24
N VAL A 185 -2.59 10.87 0.80
CA VAL A 185 -1.67 10.89 1.94
C VAL A 185 -2.22 11.77 3.06
N LEU A 186 -2.28 11.21 4.26
CA LEU A 186 -2.49 11.91 5.53
C LEU A 186 -1.18 11.81 6.32
N GLN A 187 -0.72 12.93 6.86
CA GLN A 187 0.52 13.01 7.61
C GLN A 187 0.35 13.90 8.83
N ASP A 188 0.96 13.50 9.94
CA ASP A 188 0.91 14.16 11.25
C ASP A 188 -0.52 14.40 11.76
N GLY A 189 -1.38 13.40 11.60
CA GLY A 189 -2.71 13.37 12.19
C GLY A 189 -2.70 13.17 13.71
N HIS A 190 -3.88 13.26 14.31
CA HIS A 190 -4.08 13.00 15.73
C HIS A 190 -3.91 11.51 16.03
N VAL A 191 -4.57 10.66 15.22
CA VAL A 191 -4.54 9.20 15.36
C VAL A 191 -3.46 8.58 14.46
N PHE A 192 -3.39 9.01 13.20
CA PHE A 192 -2.44 8.47 12.23
C PHE A 192 -1.27 9.42 12.02
N GLU A 193 -0.08 8.98 12.42
CA GLU A 193 1.14 9.75 12.20
C GLU A 193 1.47 9.83 10.70
N LYS A 194 1.19 8.75 9.97
CA LYS A 194 1.24 8.73 8.51
C LYS A 194 0.32 7.64 7.98
N ALA A 195 -0.53 7.97 7.02
CA ALA A 195 -1.36 7.02 6.31
C ALA A 195 -1.32 7.34 4.82
N GLY A 196 -1.04 6.35 4.00
CA GLY A 196 -1.13 6.53 2.56
C GLY A 196 -1.87 5.39 1.90
N VAL A 197 -2.77 5.75 1.00
CA VAL A 197 -3.62 4.83 0.22
C VAL A 197 -3.48 5.25 -1.23
N SER A 198 -2.74 4.48 -2.01
CA SER A 198 -2.45 4.80 -3.41
C SER A 198 -3.07 3.78 -4.34
N ILE A 199 -3.63 4.26 -5.45
CA ILE A 199 -3.99 3.43 -6.59
C ILE A 199 -3.10 3.78 -7.77
N SER A 200 -2.83 2.79 -8.61
CA SER A 200 -2.11 2.98 -9.88
C SER A 200 -2.77 2.14 -10.94
N VAL A 201 -2.87 2.70 -12.15
CA VAL A 201 -3.40 2.04 -13.35
C VAL A 201 -2.42 2.36 -14.46
N VAL A 202 -1.62 1.37 -14.84
CA VAL A 202 -0.52 1.49 -15.79
C VAL A 202 -0.83 0.64 -17.01
N HIS A 203 -0.61 1.22 -18.19
CA HIS A 203 -0.74 0.53 -19.46
C HIS A 203 0.48 0.85 -20.31
N GLY A 204 0.91 -0.10 -21.13
CA GLY A 204 2.05 0.09 -22.02
C GLY A 204 2.49 -1.21 -22.66
N ASN A 205 3.76 -1.28 -23.06
CA ASN A 205 4.39 -2.51 -23.54
C ASN A 205 5.43 -2.97 -22.52
N LEU A 206 5.49 -4.28 -22.26
CA LEU A 206 6.52 -4.85 -21.39
C LEU A 206 7.92 -4.57 -21.95
N SER A 207 8.83 -4.14 -21.08
CA SER A 207 10.25 -4.09 -21.43
C SER A 207 10.82 -5.48 -21.62
N GLU A 208 11.94 -5.60 -22.34
CA GLU A 208 12.63 -6.88 -22.49
C GLU A 208 13.07 -7.45 -21.14
N GLU A 209 13.53 -6.61 -20.21
CA GLU A 209 13.95 -7.02 -18.87
C GLU A 209 12.78 -7.60 -18.10
N ALA A 210 11.61 -6.96 -18.13
CA ALA A 210 10.42 -7.45 -17.46
C ALA A 210 9.94 -8.78 -18.07
N ALA A 211 9.96 -8.89 -19.40
CA ALA A 211 9.64 -10.14 -20.09
C ALA A 211 10.63 -11.27 -19.74
N LYS A 212 11.94 -10.98 -19.69
CA LYS A 212 12.99 -11.94 -19.28
C LYS A 212 12.77 -12.42 -17.84
N GLN A 213 12.42 -11.50 -16.92
CA GLN A 213 12.10 -11.87 -15.53
C GLN A 213 10.86 -12.75 -15.45
N MET A 214 9.79 -12.46 -16.20
CA MET A 214 8.58 -13.30 -16.24
C MET A 214 8.87 -14.70 -16.80
N ARG A 215 9.68 -14.79 -17.87
CA ARG A 215 10.12 -16.08 -18.42
C ARG A 215 10.94 -16.89 -17.42
N SER A 216 11.80 -16.23 -16.63
CA SER A 216 12.58 -16.91 -15.58
C SER A 216 11.71 -17.53 -14.48
N ARG A 217 10.47 -17.03 -14.31
CA ARG A 217 9.46 -17.58 -13.40
C ARG A 217 8.55 -18.62 -14.05
N GLY A 218 8.84 -19.03 -15.29
CA GLY A 218 8.10 -20.07 -16.02
C GLY A 218 6.93 -19.56 -16.87
N LYS A 219 6.73 -18.24 -17.02
CA LYS A 219 5.70 -17.71 -17.92
C LYS A 219 6.17 -17.76 -19.38
N ILE A 220 5.37 -18.36 -20.27
CA ILE A 220 5.69 -18.45 -21.70
C ILE A 220 4.96 -17.33 -22.42
N LEU A 221 5.67 -16.26 -22.81
CA LEU A 221 5.06 -15.09 -23.45
C LEU A 221 5.18 -15.16 -24.98
N LYS A 222 4.08 -15.04 -25.72
CA LYS A 222 4.04 -14.94 -27.19
C LYS A 222 3.93 -13.47 -27.62
N THR A 223 4.97 -12.95 -28.25
CA THR A 223 5.08 -11.53 -28.66
C THR A 223 4.25 -11.24 -29.91
N LYS A 224 3.46 -10.16 -29.88
CA LYS A 224 2.73 -9.60 -31.03
C LYS A 224 3.55 -8.47 -31.66
N ASP A 225 4.02 -8.62 -32.90
CA ASP A 225 4.83 -7.59 -33.59
C ASP A 225 6.06 -7.12 -32.79
N GLY A 226 6.69 -8.04 -32.04
CA GLY A 226 7.81 -7.75 -31.14
C GLY A 226 7.43 -7.02 -29.84
N LYS A 227 6.14 -6.78 -29.62
CA LYS A 227 5.60 -6.11 -28.43
C LYS A 227 4.76 -7.05 -27.57
N LEU A 228 4.59 -6.68 -26.32
CA LEU A 228 3.75 -7.36 -25.33
C LEU A 228 2.95 -6.29 -24.59
N PRO A 229 1.79 -5.86 -25.13
CA PRO A 229 0.92 -4.92 -24.46
C PRO A 229 0.50 -5.47 -23.10
N PHE A 230 0.54 -4.64 -22.06
CA PHE A 230 0.13 -5.04 -20.73
C PHE A 230 -0.69 -3.96 -20.04
N SER A 231 -1.48 -4.40 -19.07
CA SER A 231 -2.16 -3.58 -18.08
C SER A 231 -1.80 -4.07 -16.68
N ALA A 232 -1.49 -3.13 -15.79
CA ALA A 232 -1.27 -3.40 -14.38
C ALA A 232 -2.05 -2.37 -13.56
N MET A 233 -2.85 -2.83 -12.62
CA MET A 233 -3.56 -1.94 -11.72
C MET A 233 -3.64 -2.48 -10.32
N GLY A 234 -3.68 -1.61 -9.32
CA GLY A 234 -3.84 -2.03 -7.94
C GLY A 234 -3.99 -0.90 -6.95
N VAL A 235 -4.52 -1.24 -5.79
CA VAL A 235 -4.45 -0.42 -4.57
C VAL A 235 -3.31 -0.94 -3.69
N SER A 236 -2.58 -0.02 -3.09
CA SER A 236 -1.55 -0.32 -2.10
C SER A 236 -1.61 0.72 -0.98
N SER A 237 -1.51 0.26 0.26
CA SER A 237 -1.66 1.12 1.42
C SER A 237 -0.74 0.70 2.55
N VAL A 238 -0.23 1.69 3.27
CA VAL A 238 0.44 1.52 4.56
C VAL A 238 -0.06 2.60 5.51
N ILE A 239 -0.41 2.20 6.72
CA ILE A 239 -0.98 3.08 7.74
C ILE A 239 -0.20 2.88 9.04
N HIS A 240 0.38 3.96 9.54
CA HIS A 240 1.16 4.03 10.77
C HIS A 240 0.44 4.88 11.82
N PRO A 241 -0.25 4.25 12.79
CA PRO A 241 -0.81 4.97 13.93
C PRO A 241 0.27 5.66 14.77
N LYS A 242 -0.12 6.75 15.43
CA LYS A 242 0.71 7.51 16.34
C LYS A 242 0.89 6.79 17.68
N ASN A 243 -0.17 6.17 18.19
CA ASN A 243 -0.16 5.40 19.44
C ASN A 243 0.60 4.06 19.26
N PRO A 244 1.58 3.72 20.13
CA PRO A 244 2.27 2.43 20.08
C PRO A 244 1.36 1.21 20.13
N HIS A 245 0.22 1.30 20.81
CA HIS A 245 -0.71 0.19 21.00
C HIS A 245 -1.62 -0.06 19.79
N ALA A 246 -1.75 0.92 18.89
CA ALA A 246 -2.45 0.76 17.62
C ALA A 246 -1.50 0.21 16.53
N PRO A 247 -1.82 -0.93 15.89
CA PRO A 247 -0.90 -1.60 14.98
C PRO A 247 -0.75 -0.88 13.63
N THR A 248 0.44 -0.97 13.04
CA THR A 248 0.62 -0.66 11.61
C THR A 248 -0.06 -1.73 10.76
N ILE A 249 -0.67 -1.34 9.65
CA ILE A 249 -1.24 -2.27 8.66
C ILE A 249 -0.66 -1.98 7.27
N HIS A 250 -0.54 -3.03 6.47
CA HIS A 250 -0.32 -2.96 5.04
C HIS A 250 -1.36 -3.79 4.31
N PHE A 251 -1.83 -3.30 3.16
CA PHE A 251 -2.58 -4.12 2.23
C PHE A 251 -2.27 -3.73 0.78
N ASN A 252 -2.40 -4.71 -0.10
CA ASN A 252 -2.24 -4.55 -1.53
C ASN A 252 -3.20 -5.48 -2.25
N TYR A 253 -3.88 -5.00 -3.30
CA TYR A 253 -4.65 -5.84 -4.22
C TYR A 253 -4.43 -5.35 -5.63
N ARG A 254 -3.96 -6.24 -6.51
CA ARG A 254 -3.53 -5.90 -7.87
C ARG A 254 -3.94 -6.93 -8.89
N TYR A 255 -4.11 -6.45 -10.12
CA TYR A 255 -4.40 -7.22 -11.31
C TYR A 255 -3.35 -6.91 -12.38
N PHE A 256 -2.97 -7.94 -13.12
CA PHE A 256 -2.07 -7.84 -14.25
C PHE A 256 -2.63 -8.62 -15.44
N GLU A 257 -2.59 -8.05 -16.64
CA GLU A 257 -2.85 -8.79 -17.88
C GLU A 257 -1.86 -8.42 -18.99
N ILE A 258 -1.49 -9.41 -19.81
CA ILE A 258 -0.67 -9.29 -21.01
C ILE A 258 -1.52 -9.77 -22.19
N GLU A 259 -1.54 -8.99 -23.26
CA GLU A 259 -2.13 -9.41 -24.53
C GLU A 259 -1.07 -10.09 -25.40
N GLU A 260 -1.33 -11.34 -25.80
CA GLU A 260 -0.44 -12.15 -26.62
C GLU A 260 -0.78 -12.04 -28.12
N ALA A 261 0.14 -12.52 -28.98
CA ALA A 261 0.01 -12.47 -30.44
C ALA A 261 -1.28 -13.09 -31.00
N ASP A 262 -1.76 -14.16 -30.38
CA ASP A 262 -2.94 -14.92 -30.79
C ASP A 262 -4.25 -14.33 -30.24
N GLY A 263 -4.20 -13.17 -29.56
CA GLY A 263 -5.35 -12.54 -28.91
C GLY A 263 -5.69 -13.13 -27.54
N ASN A 264 -4.96 -14.15 -27.08
CA ASN A 264 -5.11 -14.65 -25.71
C ASN A 264 -4.55 -13.65 -24.71
N LYS A 265 -5.04 -13.76 -23.46
CA LYS A 265 -4.58 -12.94 -22.34
C LYS A 265 -4.02 -13.83 -21.25
N GLN A 266 -2.74 -13.62 -20.91
CA GLN A 266 -2.21 -14.11 -19.64
C GLN A 266 -2.52 -13.09 -18.57
N TRP A 267 -3.05 -13.55 -17.44
CA TRP A 267 -3.48 -12.67 -16.37
C TRP A 267 -3.23 -13.33 -15.03
N TRP A 268 -3.10 -12.52 -14.00
CA TRP A 268 -3.07 -12.99 -12.62
C TRP A 268 -3.45 -11.87 -11.67
N PHE A 269 -3.90 -12.25 -10.49
CA PHE A 269 -4.04 -11.35 -9.36
C PHE A 269 -2.92 -11.58 -8.36
N GLY A 270 -2.65 -10.55 -7.58
CA GLY A 270 -1.80 -10.64 -6.40
C GLY A 270 -2.34 -9.72 -5.33
N GLY A 271 -1.94 -9.97 -4.08
CA GLY A 271 -2.36 -9.13 -2.99
C GLY A 271 -2.12 -9.73 -1.63
N GLY A 272 -2.68 -9.06 -0.63
CA GLY A 272 -2.52 -9.42 0.75
C GLY A 272 -2.92 -8.30 1.68
N CYS A 273 -3.06 -8.65 2.94
CA CYS A 273 -3.31 -7.73 4.04
C CYS A 273 -2.59 -8.29 5.26
N ASP A 274 -1.72 -7.51 5.90
CA ASP A 274 -0.89 -7.95 7.02
C ASP A 274 -0.77 -6.89 8.11
N LEU A 275 -0.64 -7.37 9.36
CA LEU A 275 -0.63 -6.55 10.55
C LEU A 275 0.74 -6.55 11.23
N THR A 276 1.23 -5.36 11.56
CA THR A 276 2.52 -5.12 12.23
C THR A 276 2.30 -4.38 13.55
N PRO A 277 1.96 -5.10 14.64
CA PRO A 277 1.80 -4.51 15.96
C PRO A 277 3.16 -4.18 16.60
N THR A 278 3.17 -3.14 17.45
CA THR A 278 4.32 -2.82 18.31
C THR A 278 4.41 -3.78 19.49
N TYR A 279 3.26 -4.05 20.10
CA TYR A 279 3.04 -4.95 21.22
C TYR A 279 2.00 -5.99 20.86
N LEU A 280 2.17 -7.22 21.34
CA LEU A 280 1.21 -8.27 21.03
C LEU A 280 -0.11 -8.03 21.80
N ASN A 281 -1.21 -8.01 21.08
CA ASN A 281 -2.56 -8.16 21.62
C ASN A 281 -3.20 -9.40 20.96
N GLN A 282 -3.54 -10.40 21.78
CA GLN A 282 -4.07 -11.66 21.26
C GLN A 282 -5.47 -11.51 20.66
N GLU A 283 -6.33 -10.69 21.26
CA GLU A 283 -7.69 -10.46 20.75
C GLU A 283 -7.65 -9.78 19.38
N ASP A 284 -6.76 -8.80 19.22
CA ASP A 284 -6.61 -8.06 17.98
C ASP A 284 -6.06 -8.95 16.86
N ALA A 285 -5.08 -9.78 17.20
CA ALA A 285 -4.53 -10.77 16.28
C ALA A 285 -5.62 -11.75 15.82
N ILE A 286 -6.43 -12.25 16.75
CA ILE A 286 -7.56 -13.14 16.44
C ILE A 286 -8.59 -12.41 15.59
N HIS A 287 -8.99 -11.18 15.93
CA HIS A 287 -9.97 -10.38 15.19
C HIS A 287 -9.53 -10.16 13.74
N PHE A 288 -8.29 -9.70 13.56
CA PHE A 288 -7.70 -9.45 12.25
C PHE A 288 -7.70 -10.72 11.39
N HIS A 289 -7.13 -11.80 11.92
CA HIS A 289 -7.01 -13.05 11.19
C HIS A 289 -8.36 -13.74 10.94
N ARG A 290 -9.32 -13.65 11.88
CA ARG A 290 -10.68 -14.17 11.69
C ARG A 290 -11.39 -13.47 10.54
N THR A 291 -11.31 -12.14 10.51
CA THR A 291 -11.95 -11.34 9.45
C THR A 291 -11.40 -11.69 8.07
N LEU A 292 -10.08 -11.87 7.96
CA LEU A 292 -9.45 -12.32 6.71
C LEU A 292 -9.83 -13.76 6.34
N LYS A 293 -9.89 -14.66 7.33
CA LYS A 293 -10.32 -16.05 7.11
C LYS A 293 -11.76 -16.12 6.62
N GLU A 294 -12.68 -15.39 7.23
CA GLU A 294 -14.09 -15.32 6.79
C GLU A 294 -14.23 -14.79 5.36
N ALA A 295 -13.36 -13.87 4.94
CA ALA A 295 -13.31 -13.42 3.55
C ALA A 295 -12.83 -14.53 2.60
N CYS A 296 -11.79 -15.27 2.98
CA CYS A 296 -11.25 -16.39 2.21
C CYS A 296 -12.20 -17.58 2.13
N ASP A 297 -12.84 -17.96 3.24
CA ASP A 297 -13.71 -19.14 3.36
C ASP A 297 -14.91 -19.09 2.41
N LYS A 298 -15.35 -17.90 2.00
CA LYS A 298 -16.38 -17.71 0.96
C LYS A 298 -15.99 -18.26 -0.41
N HIS A 299 -14.69 -18.42 -0.67
CA HIS A 299 -14.12 -18.82 -1.97
C HIS A 299 -13.36 -20.16 -1.92
N GLY A 300 -13.11 -20.66 -0.71
CA GLY A 300 -12.52 -21.99 -0.51
C GLY A 300 -11.82 -22.12 0.86
N PRO A 301 -11.99 -23.25 1.56
CA PRO A 301 -11.47 -23.42 2.92
C PRO A 301 -9.94 -23.46 2.98
N ASP A 302 -9.28 -23.84 1.89
CA ASP A 302 -7.82 -23.98 1.82
C ASP A 302 -7.09 -22.66 1.54
N LEU A 303 -7.82 -21.60 1.15
CA LEU A 303 -7.22 -20.32 0.74
C LEU A 303 -6.56 -19.62 1.92
N TYR A 304 -7.25 -19.50 3.07
CA TYR A 304 -6.67 -18.84 4.24
C TYR A 304 -5.42 -19.56 4.79
N PRO A 305 -5.43 -20.88 5.05
CA PRO A 305 -4.24 -21.58 5.52
C PRO A 305 -3.04 -21.42 4.57
N LYS A 306 -3.27 -21.52 3.25
CA LYS A 306 -2.25 -21.34 2.22
C LYS A 306 -1.68 -19.93 2.23
N PHE A 307 -2.53 -18.91 2.17
CA PHE A 307 -2.11 -17.52 2.05
C PHE A 307 -1.60 -16.93 3.37
N LYS A 308 -2.04 -17.44 4.51
CA LYS A 308 -1.48 -17.11 5.82
C LYS A 308 -0.05 -17.61 5.94
N LYS A 309 0.19 -18.88 5.60
CA LYS A 309 1.55 -19.43 5.59
C LYS A 309 2.45 -18.65 4.63
N TRP A 310 1.96 -18.31 3.43
CA TRP A 310 2.73 -17.52 2.49
C TRP A 310 3.05 -16.12 3.03
N CYS A 311 2.13 -15.49 3.76
CA CYS A 311 2.36 -14.22 4.44
C CYS A 311 3.49 -14.32 5.48
N ASP A 312 3.48 -15.38 6.30
CA ASP A 312 4.52 -15.65 7.31
C ASP A 312 5.92 -15.86 6.68
N ASP A 313 5.96 -16.48 5.50
CA ASP A 313 7.20 -16.73 4.75
C ASP A 313 7.68 -15.47 4.01
N TYR A 314 6.77 -14.66 3.45
CA TYR A 314 7.10 -13.49 2.63
C TYR A 314 7.67 -12.34 3.44
N PHE A 315 7.05 -12.02 4.58
CA PHE A 315 7.44 -10.88 5.42
C PHE A 315 8.56 -11.21 6.41
N PHE A 316 9.46 -12.12 6.05
CA PHE A 316 10.59 -12.55 6.87
C PHE A 316 11.82 -11.65 6.66
N ILE A 317 12.31 -11.05 7.74
CA ILE A 317 13.53 -10.24 7.76
C ILE A 317 14.71 -11.19 7.99
N VAL A 318 15.27 -11.72 6.88
CA VAL A 318 16.26 -12.80 6.89
C VAL A 318 17.42 -12.53 7.85
N HIS A 319 17.99 -11.32 7.82
CA HIS A 319 19.14 -10.96 8.64
C HIS A 319 18.82 -10.73 10.14
N ARG A 320 17.54 -10.69 10.52
CA ARG A 320 17.09 -10.57 11.92
C ARG A 320 16.52 -11.88 12.47
N GLY A 321 16.18 -12.83 11.60
CA GLY A 321 15.52 -14.07 12.00
C GLY A 321 14.09 -13.88 12.52
N GLU A 322 13.42 -12.78 12.16
CA GLU A 322 12.08 -12.43 12.63
C GLU A 322 11.19 -11.94 11.47
N ARG A 323 9.87 -11.98 11.64
CA ARG A 323 8.93 -11.41 10.66
C ARG A 323 8.71 -9.93 10.97
N ARG A 324 8.28 -9.19 9.95
CA ARG A 324 7.90 -7.78 10.08
C ARG A 324 6.78 -7.59 11.13
N GLY A 325 5.78 -8.46 11.07
CA GLY A 325 4.58 -8.43 11.91
C GLY A 325 4.01 -9.83 12.14
N ILE A 326 2.75 -9.90 12.58
CA ILE A 326 2.07 -11.15 12.94
C ILE A 326 1.39 -11.87 11.76
N GLY A 327 1.62 -11.36 10.54
CA GLY A 327 1.14 -11.93 9.30
C GLY A 327 -0.26 -11.44 8.94
N GLY A 328 -0.99 -12.29 8.20
CA GLY A 328 -2.27 -11.98 7.59
C GLY A 328 -2.50 -12.93 6.42
N ILE A 329 -2.75 -12.40 5.22
CA ILE A 329 -2.77 -13.17 3.99
C ILE A 329 -1.84 -12.55 2.94
N PHE A 330 -1.17 -13.39 2.15
CA PHE A 330 -0.39 -12.98 1.00
C PHE A 330 -0.56 -13.98 -0.15
N PHE A 331 -0.72 -13.48 -1.37
CA PHE A 331 -0.80 -14.26 -2.58
C PHE A 331 -0.22 -13.49 -3.77
N ASP A 332 0.34 -14.23 -4.70
CA ASP A 332 0.89 -13.73 -5.96
C ASP A 332 0.64 -14.80 -7.04
N ASP A 333 0.71 -14.40 -8.31
CA ASP A 333 0.49 -15.30 -9.44
C ASP A 333 -0.84 -16.11 -9.37
N LEU A 334 -1.91 -15.50 -8.83
CA LEU A 334 -3.22 -16.16 -8.70
C LEU A 334 -4.03 -16.03 -10.00
N ASP A 335 -4.00 -17.08 -10.82
CA ASP A 335 -4.56 -17.11 -12.19
C ASP A 335 -5.61 -18.23 -12.41
N SER A 336 -6.12 -18.82 -11.34
CA SER A 336 -7.11 -19.93 -11.36
C SER A 336 -8.08 -19.83 -10.17
N PRO A 337 -9.30 -20.40 -10.24
CA PRO A 337 -9.86 -21.23 -11.32
C PRO A 337 -10.33 -20.44 -12.56
N SER A 338 -10.92 -19.26 -12.37
CA SER A 338 -11.31 -18.36 -13.46
C SER A 338 -11.10 -16.91 -13.07
N LYS A 339 -11.03 -16.02 -14.07
CA LYS A 339 -10.76 -14.58 -13.84
C LYS A 339 -11.82 -13.93 -12.95
N GLU A 340 -13.08 -14.29 -13.15
CA GLU A 340 -14.19 -13.74 -12.36
C GLU A 340 -14.18 -14.26 -10.92
N GLU A 341 -13.96 -15.57 -10.71
CA GLU A 341 -13.90 -16.15 -9.36
C GLU A 341 -12.76 -15.55 -8.55
N VAL A 342 -11.57 -15.41 -9.16
CA VAL A 342 -10.43 -14.75 -8.49
C VAL A 342 -10.71 -13.28 -8.21
N PHE A 343 -11.38 -12.56 -9.12
CA PHE A 343 -11.81 -11.19 -8.87
C PHE A 343 -12.77 -11.09 -7.68
N ARG A 344 -13.74 -12.00 -7.53
CA ARG A 344 -14.65 -12.05 -6.39
C ARG A 344 -13.93 -12.35 -5.07
N PHE A 345 -12.92 -13.21 -5.11
CA PHE A 345 -12.03 -13.43 -3.97
C PHE A 345 -11.30 -12.15 -3.58
N VAL A 346 -10.63 -11.49 -4.52
CA VAL A 346 -9.93 -10.22 -4.29
C VAL A 346 -10.87 -9.13 -3.77
N GLN A 347 -12.07 -9.03 -4.33
CA GLN A 347 -13.13 -8.12 -3.86
C GLN A 347 -13.48 -8.38 -2.39
N SER A 348 -13.65 -9.64 -2.00
CA SER A 348 -13.96 -10.01 -0.61
C SER A 348 -12.82 -9.66 0.34
N CYS A 349 -11.57 -9.88 -0.08
CA CYS A 349 -10.39 -9.50 0.70
C CYS A 349 -10.26 -7.98 0.84
N ALA A 350 -10.49 -7.21 -0.23
CA ALA A 350 -10.46 -5.75 -0.19
C ALA A 350 -11.53 -5.18 0.75
N GLN A 351 -12.75 -5.74 0.71
CA GLN A 351 -13.85 -5.37 1.63
C GLN A 351 -13.57 -5.74 3.09
N ALA A 352 -12.67 -6.70 3.36
CA ALA A 352 -12.29 -7.11 4.71
C ALA A 352 -11.29 -6.15 5.37
N VAL A 353 -10.65 -5.24 4.62
CA VAL A 353 -9.62 -4.33 5.15
C VAL A 353 -10.17 -3.44 6.27
N VAL A 354 -11.25 -2.69 6.00
CA VAL A 354 -11.86 -1.78 6.98
C VAL A 354 -12.32 -2.51 8.25
N PRO A 355 -13.15 -3.58 8.18
CA PRO A 355 -13.61 -4.28 9.38
C PRO A 355 -12.50 -5.03 10.13
N SER A 356 -11.43 -5.45 9.46
CA SER A 356 -10.30 -6.11 10.14
C SER A 356 -9.42 -5.13 10.92
N TYR A 357 -9.38 -3.86 10.52
CA TYR A 357 -8.40 -2.89 11.04
C TYR A 357 -9.00 -1.77 11.89
N ILE A 358 -10.06 -1.11 11.41
CA ILE A 358 -10.62 0.07 12.08
C ILE A 358 -11.08 -0.21 13.52
N PRO A 359 -11.68 -1.39 13.85
CA PRO A 359 -11.98 -1.71 15.24
C PRO A 359 -10.76 -1.73 16.16
N LEU A 360 -9.60 -2.18 15.65
CA LEU A 360 -8.35 -2.22 16.42
C LEU A 360 -7.86 -0.81 16.73
N VAL A 361 -7.86 0.07 15.73
CA VAL A 361 -7.45 1.47 15.93
C VAL A 361 -8.41 2.18 16.88
N LYS A 362 -9.72 2.01 16.70
CA LYS A 362 -10.72 2.61 17.60
C LYS A 362 -10.53 2.16 19.06
N LYS A 363 -10.17 0.89 19.28
CA LYS A 363 -9.88 0.34 20.60
C LYS A 363 -8.61 0.93 21.24
N HIS A 364 -7.58 1.22 20.44
CA HIS A 364 -6.23 1.48 20.94
C HIS A 364 -5.68 2.90 20.72
N HIS A 365 -6.34 3.75 19.94
CA HIS A 365 -5.78 5.09 19.63
C HIS A 365 -5.66 6.01 20.85
N ASP A 366 -6.53 5.84 21.86
CA ASP A 366 -6.53 6.62 23.11
C ASP A 366 -5.80 5.94 24.27
N ASP A 367 -5.20 4.77 24.06
CA ASP A 367 -4.49 4.05 25.13
C ASP A 367 -3.32 4.89 25.67
N SER A 368 -3.19 4.97 26.99
CA SER A 368 -2.02 5.62 27.60
C SER A 368 -0.75 4.86 27.24
N PHE A 369 0.31 5.59 26.85
CA PHE A 369 1.61 5.00 26.59
C PHE A 369 2.74 5.80 27.24
N THR A 370 3.81 5.09 27.58
CA THR A 370 5.03 5.64 28.17
C THR A 370 6.02 6.07 27.09
N PRO A 371 6.99 6.95 27.41
CA PRO A 371 8.09 7.27 26.50
C PRO A 371 8.87 6.03 26.03
N GLN A 372 8.99 5.01 26.88
CA GLN A 372 9.65 3.74 26.58
C GLN A 372 8.87 2.95 25.52
N GLU A 373 7.55 2.88 25.64
CA GLU A 373 6.69 2.24 24.63
C GLU A 373 6.75 2.97 23.28
N LYS A 374 6.82 4.30 23.30
CA LYS A 374 7.03 5.09 22.07
C LYS A 374 8.40 4.83 21.46
N LEU A 375 9.46 4.69 22.26
CA LEU A 375 10.80 4.34 21.79
C LEU A 375 10.80 2.95 21.15
N TRP A 376 10.16 1.97 21.79
CA TRP A 376 10.01 0.62 21.23
C TRP A 376 9.25 0.64 19.89
N GLN A 377 8.18 1.42 19.76
CA GLN A 377 7.50 1.64 18.48
C GLN A 377 8.48 2.11 17.38
N GLN A 378 9.40 3.05 17.71
CA GLN A 378 10.37 3.53 16.73
C GLN A 378 11.36 2.45 16.30
N LEU A 379 11.78 1.57 17.21
CA LEU A 379 12.63 0.41 16.89
C LEU A 379 11.88 -0.61 16.01
N ARG A 380 10.62 -0.90 16.32
CA ARG A 380 9.75 -1.76 15.49
C ARG A 380 9.53 -1.17 14.09
N ARG A 381 9.34 0.15 13.99
CA ARG A 381 9.28 0.86 12.69
C ARG A 381 10.59 0.81 11.93
N GLY A 382 11.74 0.82 12.62
CA GLY A 382 13.04 0.56 11.99
C GLY A 382 13.08 -0.80 11.28
N ARG A 383 12.48 -1.84 11.86
CA ARG A 383 12.33 -3.16 11.20
C ARG A 383 11.40 -3.12 9.99
N TYR A 384 10.35 -2.32 10.04
CA TYR A 384 9.46 -2.10 8.90
C TYR A 384 10.22 -1.50 7.70
N VAL A 385 11.04 -0.47 7.98
CA VAL A 385 11.91 0.16 6.97
C VAL A 385 12.96 -0.82 6.44
N GLU A 386 13.62 -1.58 7.31
CA GLU A 386 14.58 -2.63 6.91
C GLU A 386 13.96 -3.61 5.90
N PHE A 387 12.72 -4.06 6.16
CA PHE A 387 12.03 -4.96 5.24
C PHE A 387 11.75 -4.30 3.88
N ASN A 388 11.13 -3.11 3.89
CA ASN A 388 10.71 -2.46 2.66
C ASN A 388 11.89 -2.10 1.74
N LEU A 389 13.03 -1.69 2.30
CA LEU A 389 14.20 -1.30 1.50
C LEU A 389 15.03 -2.49 1.02
N LEU A 390 15.09 -3.60 1.78
CA LEU A 390 15.97 -4.73 1.46
C LEU A 390 15.27 -5.88 0.74
N TYR A 391 14.03 -6.18 1.12
CA TYR A 391 13.35 -7.44 0.74
C TYR A 391 12.06 -7.24 -0.04
N ASP A 392 11.35 -6.14 0.15
CA ASP A 392 10.07 -5.92 -0.53
C ASP A 392 10.27 -5.83 -2.05
N ARG A 393 9.65 -6.77 -2.76
CA ARG A 393 9.73 -6.86 -4.23
C ARG A 393 9.06 -5.66 -4.88
N GLY A 394 7.96 -5.16 -4.30
CA GLY A 394 7.20 -4.03 -4.83
C GLY A 394 8.00 -2.74 -4.79
N THR A 395 8.53 -2.39 -3.61
CA THR A 395 9.38 -1.21 -3.43
C THR A 395 10.61 -1.26 -4.32
N LYS A 396 11.32 -2.39 -4.34
CA LYS A 396 12.52 -2.56 -5.17
C LYS A 396 12.20 -2.37 -6.65
N PHE A 397 11.17 -3.04 -7.16
CA PHE A 397 10.75 -2.93 -8.56
C PHE A 397 10.36 -1.48 -8.92
N GLY A 398 9.58 -0.81 -8.06
CA GLY A 398 9.16 0.58 -8.27
C GLY A 398 10.34 1.55 -8.34
N LEU A 399 11.31 1.43 -7.42
CA LEU A 399 12.49 2.31 -7.39
C LEU A 399 13.42 2.13 -8.61
N PHE A 400 13.49 0.91 -9.16
CA PHE A 400 14.31 0.62 -10.34
C PHE A 400 13.58 0.81 -11.68
N THR A 401 12.27 1.08 -11.66
CA THR A 401 11.48 1.31 -12.88
C THR A 401 11.53 2.80 -13.26
N PRO A 402 12.13 3.18 -14.41
CA PRO A 402 12.18 4.57 -14.86
C PRO A 402 10.79 5.21 -14.93
N GLY A 403 10.71 6.51 -14.62
CA GLY A 403 9.46 7.26 -14.65
C GLY A 403 8.46 6.89 -13.54
N SER A 404 8.83 6.03 -12.59
CA SER A 404 7.99 5.73 -11.43
C SER A 404 7.96 6.90 -10.46
N ARG A 405 6.80 7.11 -9.84
CA ARG A 405 6.62 8.17 -8.86
C ARG A 405 7.19 7.74 -7.51
N ILE A 406 8.41 8.18 -7.22
CA ILE A 406 9.17 7.81 -6.02
C ILE A 406 8.39 8.13 -4.73
N GLU A 407 7.73 9.28 -4.65
CA GLU A 407 6.92 9.67 -3.48
C GLU A 407 5.76 8.70 -3.20
N SER A 408 5.15 8.14 -4.26
CA SER A 408 4.09 7.12 -4.11
C SER A 408 4.64 5.78 -3.62
N ILE A 409 5.89 5.45 -3.94
CA ILE A 409 6.56 4.23 -3.48
C ILE A 409 7.00 4.37 -2.01
N LEU A 410 7.62 5.50 -1.69
CA LEU A 410 8.15 5.79 -0.34
C LEU A 410 7.08 6.24 0.65
N MET A 411 5.83 6.41 0.21
CA MET A 411 4.66 6.59 1.07
C MET A 411 4.57 5.48 2.15
N SER A 412 5.07 4.28 1.86
CA SER A 412 5.13 3.15 2.79
C SER A 412 6.04 3.36 4.01
N LEU A 413 6.91 4.37 4.01
CA LEU A 413 7.82 4.63 5.12
C LEU A 413 7.14 5.44 6.22
N PRO A 414 7.37 5.10 7.51
CA PRO A 414 6.84 5.85 8.65
C PRO A 414 7.44 7.25 8.71
N LEU A 415 6.77 8.18 9.42
CA LEU A 415 7.29 9.53 9.60
C LEU A 415 8.60 9.53 10.38
N THR A 416 8.71 8.67 11.40
CA THR A 416 9.93 8.46 12.18
C THR A 416 10.19 6.98 12.42
N ALA A 417 11.48 6.64 12.53
CA ALA A 417 11.99 5.31 12.88
C ALA A 417 13.31 5.45 13.65
N ARG A 418 13.73 4.39 14.34
CA ARG A 418 14.96 4.38 15.15
C ARG A 418 15.74 3.08 14.99
N TRP A 419 17.06 3.20 15.04
CA TRP A 419 18.00 2.09 15.12
C TRP A 419 18.95 2.30 16.30
N GLU A 420 19.12 1.26 17.11
CA GLU A 420 20.04 1.26 18.24
C GLU A 420 20.98 0.06 18.13
N TYR A 421 22.25 0.29 18.48
CA TYR A 421 23.28 -0.74 18.45
C TYR A 421 23.04 -1.76 19.57
N MET A 422 22.94 -3.05 19.20
CA MET A 422 22.84 -4.18 20.14
C MET A 422 21.69 -4.07 21.17
N HIS A 423 20.60 -3.39 20.84
CA HIS A 423 19.42 -3.31 21.70
C HIS A 423 18.72 -4.69 21.82
N SER A 424 18.55 -5.15 23.06
CA SER A 424 17.76 -6.33 23.41
C SER A 424 16.78 -5.99 24.53
N PRO A 425 15.48 -6.31 24.41
CA PRO A 425 14.53 -6.06 25.48
C PRO A 425 14.73 -7.04 26.66
N PRO A 426 14.23 -6.70 27.87
CA PRO A 426 14.26 -7.61 29.02
C PRO A 426 13.47 -8.91 28.75
N GLU A 427 13.95 -10.06 29.23
CA GLU A 427 13.43 -11.40 28.86
C GLU A 427 11.94 -11.64 29.19
N ASN A 428 11.39 -10.98 30.20
CA ASN A 428 9.98 -11.12 30.63
C ASN A 428 9.13 -9.88 30.33
N SER A 429 9.52 -9.13 29.30
CA SER A 429 8.82 -7.91 28.88
C SER A 429 7.83 -8.16 27.73
N LYS A 430 6.89 -7.23 27.51
CA LYS A 430 5.98 -7.29 26.36
C LYS A 430 6.73 -7.17 25.03
N GLU A 431 7.87 -6.47 25.04
CA GLU A 431 8.80 -6.36 23.92
C GLU A 431 9.42 -7.71 23.57
N ALA A 432 9.81 -8.51 24.57
CA ALA A 432 10.29 -9.87 24.34
C ALA A 432 9.18 -10.80 23.85
N GLU A 433 7.95 -10.67 24.37
CA GLU A 433 6.79 -11.45 23.94
C GLU A 433 6.50 -11.27 22.45
N ILE A 434 6.45 -10.02 21.96
CA ILE A 434 6.21 -9.78 20.53
C ILE A 434 7.36 -10.37 19.69
N LEU A 435 8.62 -10.19 20.09
CA LEU A 435 9.75 -10.75 19.34
C LEU A 435 9.69 -12.28 19.22
N GLU A 436 9.24 -12.97 20.27
CA GLU A 436 9.06 -14.43 20.24
C GLU A 436 8.08 -14.86 19.15
N VAL A 437 6.93 -14.19 19.06
CA VAL A 437 5.94 -14.47 18.01
C VAL A 437 6.46 -14.13 16.61
N LEU A 438 7.27 -13.08 16.48
CA LEU A 438 7.87 -12.73 15.20
C LEU A 438 8.96 -13.74 14.76
N ARG A 439 9.64 -14.41 15.70
CA ARG A 439 10.57 -15.51 15.41
C ARG A 439 9.86 -16.85 15.18
N HIS A 440 8.70 -17.03 15.81
CA HIS A 440 7.92 -18.27 15.78
C HIS A 440 6.42 -17.95 15.55
N PRO A 441 5.97 -17.82 14.29
CA PRO A 441 4.61 -17.41 13.97
C PRO A 441 3.62 -18.44 14.51
N ARG A 442 2.48 -17.95 14.96
CA ARG A 442 1.42 -18.76 15.57
C ARG A 442 0.21 -18.83 14.66
N ASP A 443 -0.65 -19.80 14.92
CA ASP A 443 -1.99 -19.83 14.34
C ASP A 443 -2.94 -19.06 15.24
N TRP A 444 -3.54 -18.00 14.69
CA TRP A 444 -4.45 -17.12 15.42
C TRP A 444 -5.90 -17.60 15.38
N VAL A 445 -6.28 -18.28 14.29
CA VAL A 445 -7.62 -18.82 14.07
C VAL A 445 -7.48 -20.17 13.37
N ARG A 446 -8.43 -21.08 13.63
CA ARG A 446 -8.51 -22.40 13.00
C ARG A 446 -9.60 -22.42 11.95
#